data_AF-A0A4D6NL05-F1
#
_entry.id   AF-A0A4D6NL05-F1
#
_cell.length_a   1.000
_cell.length_b   1.000
_cell.length_c   1.000
_cell.angle_alpha   90.00
_cell.angle_beta   90.00
_cell.angle_gamma   90.00
#
_symmetry.space_group_name_H-M   'P 1'
#
loop_
_entity.id
_entity.type
_entity.pdbx_description
1 polymer ?
#
loop_
_entity_poly.entity_id
_entity_poly.type
_entity_poly.pdbx_seq_one_letter_code
_entity_poly.pdbx_strand_id
1 'polypeptide(L)'
;MQGNKSVVRLKSSGFPLEVNTRTLKYNYEDGSTGFSSEITYSLGNTVVTINVTQEIYSGRVNAVYMDLSEGTGMGSFANLGLRVTRNKRYGILCNYMNTLFGGSYDSLKENYCAPPLPEREVVRYICGESGCGGCFTLEKKKKEDGAVVRVQATHDFIVGEETMHVKVKIRNDDGGLKVEVEGPVKLTTDYMNHVVSGMRRKMRSAIEASTVPLVRNDVAQRSPNVVGPKFISDDRVHLCFQRMRMHQGF
;
A
#
# COMPACT_ATOMS: atom_id res chain seq x y z
N MET A 1 -2.05 15.09 26.73
CA MET A 1 -1.40 14.21 25.75
C MET A 1 -1.74 12.78 26.12
N GLN A 2 -2.34 12.00 25.23
CA GLN A 2 -2.73 10.62 25.51
C GLN A 2 -1.97 9.71 24.51
N GLY A 3 -0.91 9.08 25.01
CA GLY A 3 -0.13 8.09 24.27
C GLY A 3 -0.18 6.77 25.03
N ASN A 4 -0.47 5.68 24.34
CA ASN A 4 -0.44 4.34 24.92
C ASN A 4 0.86 3.67 24.53
N LYS A 5 1.71 3.40 25.54
CA LYS A 5 2.92 2.59 25.37
C LYS A 5 2.59 1.15 25.76
N SER A 6 2.98 0.20 24.91
CA SER A 6 2.90 -1.22 25.17
C SER A 6 4.20 -1.90 24.77
N VAL A 7 4.49 -3.05 25.37
CA VAL A 7 5.68 -3.85 25.05
C VAL A 7 5.21 -5.20 24.53
N VAL A 8 5.66 -5.55 23.35
CA VAL A 8 5.36 -6.83 22.70
C VAL A 8 6.62 -7.68 22.74
N ARG A 9 6.55 -8.82 23.43
CA ARG A 9 7.63 -9.82 23.35
C ARG A 9 7.54 -10.56 22.02
N LEU A 10 8.60 -10.46 21.25
CA LEU A 10 8.81 -11.25 20.05
C LEU A 10 9.58 -12.52 20.46
N LYS A 11 9.18 -13.67 19.93
CA LYS A 11 9.88 -14.95 20.12
C LYS A 11 11.20 -14.97 19.36
N SER A 12 11.24 -14.29 18.22
CA SER A 12 12.34 -14.35 17.25
C SER A 12 13.44 -13.31 17.49
N SER A 13 13.20 -12.29 18.33
CA SER A 13 14.22 -11.31 18.70
C SER A 13 14.61 -11.41 20.19
N GLY A 14 15.91 -11.23 20.46
CA GLY A 14 16.41 -11.09 21.83
C GLY A 14 16.01 -9.76 22.51
N PHE A 15 15.44 -8.82 21.74
CA PHE A 15 14.98 -7.52 22.20
C PHE A 15 13.45 -7.44 22.18
N PRO A 16 12.81 -6.85 23.21
CA PRO A 16 11.38 -6.58 23.16
C PRO A 16 11.08 -5.50 22.13
N LEU A 17 9.91 -5.60 21.49
CA LEU A 17 9.40 -4.56 20.62
C LEU A 17 8.58 -3.57 21.44
N GLU A 18 9.02 -2.31 21.48
CA GLU A 18 8.22 -1.24 22.07
C GLU A 18 7.24 -0.70 21.03
N VAL A 19 5.98 -0.55 21.42
CA VAL A 19 4.92 -0.05 20.55
C VAL A 19 4.27 1.14 21.23
N ASN A 20 4.26 2.29 20.56
CA ASN A 20 3.63 3.50 21.05
C ASN A 20 2.57 3.97 20.06
N THR A 21 1.38 4.30 20.55
CA THR A 21 0.33 4.90 19.74
C THR A 21 -0.05 6.25 20.33
N ARG A 22 0.01 7.31 19.54
CA ARG A 22 -0.41 8.66 19.95
C ARG A 22 -1.41 9.23 18.96
N THR A 23 -2.31 10.05 19.50
CA THR A 23 -3.29 10.77 18.71
C THR A 23 -3.19 12.26 19.01
N LEU A 24 -3.14 13.06 17.96
CA LEU A 24 -2.93 14.51 18.01
C LEU A 24 -4.03 15.23 17.21
N LYS A 25 -4.48 16.36 17.74
CA LYS A 25 -5.38 17.28 17.04
C LYS A 25 -4.64 18.59 16.80
N TYR A 26 -4.76 19.12 15.59
CA TYR A 26 -4.10 20.35 15.15
C TYR A 26 -5.15 21.36 14.73
N ASN A 27 -4.84 22.64 14.90
CA ASN A 27 -5.57 23.76 14.32
C ASN A 27 -4.59 24.50 13.43
N TYR A 28 -4.95 24.69 12.17
CA TYR A 28 -4.17 25.45 11.21
C TYR A 28 -4.56 26.93 11.24
N GLU A 29 -3.65 27.79 10.80
CA GLU A 29 -3.87 29.25 10.77
C GLU A 29 -5.04 29.67 9.86
N ASP A 30 -5.35 28.86 8.84
CA ASP A 30 -6.48 29.06 7.92
C ASP A 30 -7.85 28.65 8.52
N GLY A 31 -7.88 28.25 9.79
CA GLY A 31 -9.08 27.81 10.50
C GLY A 31 -9.48 26.35 10.22
N SER A 32 -8.71 25.62 9.41
CA SER A 32 -8.88 24.18 9.25
C SER A 32 -8.37 23.42 10.48
N THR A 33 -8.86 22.20 10.67
CA THR A 33 -8.41 21.34 11.78
C THR A 33 -7.82 20.05 11.22
N GLY A 34 -6.84 19.51 11.93
CA GLY A 34 -6.18 18.26 11.58
C GLY A 34 -6.35 17.23 12.69
N PHE A 35 -6.37 15.96 12.31
CA PHE A 35 -6.24 14.85 13.24
C PHE A 35 -5.10 13.96 12.77
N SER A 36 -4.18 13.57 13.64
CA SER A 36 -3.14 12.61 13.30
C SER A 36 -3.10 11.46 14.29
N SER A 37 -3.01 10.25 13.76
CA SER A 37 -2.71 9.05 14.52
C SER A 37 -1.31 8.58 14.15
N GLU A 38 -0.43 8.51 15.14
CA GLU A 38 0.92 8.01 14.96
C GLU A 38 1.11 6.72 15.74
N ILE A 39 1.76 5.75 15.09
CA ILE A 39 2.12 4.45 15.63
C ILE A 39 3.62 4.29 15.44
N THR A 40 4.36 4.05 16.52
CA THR A 40 5.82 3.86 16.49
C THR A 40 6.17 2.46 16.98
N TYR A 41 7.08 1.80 16.28
CA TYR A 41 7.72 0.56 16.69
C TYR A 41 9.21 0.82 16.94
N SER A 42 9.72 0.42 18.09
CA SER A 42 11.16 0.48 18.38
C SER A 42 11.70 -0.91 18.71
N LEU A 43 12.70 -1.34 17.95
CA LEU A 43 13.41 -2.61 18.12
C LEU A 43 14.92 -2.35 18.11
N GLY A 44 15.55 -2.36 19.29
CA GLY A 44 16.94 -1.93 19.41
C GLY A 44 17.10 -0.50 18.88
N ASN A 45 17.97 -0.32 17.88
CA ASN A 45 18.19 0.98 17.22
C ASN A 45 17.22 1.26 16.07
N THR A 46 16.44 0.26 15.65
CA THR A 46 15.47 0.43 14.55
C THR A 46 14.20 1.07 15.07
N VAL A 47 13.79 2.16 14.43
CA VAL A 47 12.54 2.87 14.72
C VAL A 47 11.72 2.98 13.45
N VAL A 48 10.47 2.53 13.53
CA VAL A 48 9.46 2.66 12.47
C VAL A 48 8.37 3.56 12.99
N THR A 49 7.94 4.55 12.21
CA THR A 49 6.83 5.44 12.54
C THR A 49 5.84 5.44 11.39
N ILE A 50 4.57 5.18 11.69
CA ILE A 50 3.45 5.30 10.77
C ILE A 50 2.61 6.46 11.26
N ASN A 51 2.47 7.50 10.44
CA ASN A 51 1.65 8.66 10.74
C ASN A 51 0.49 8.76 9.76
N VAL A 52 -0.73 8.80 10.28
CA VAL A 52 -1.97 8.94 9.50
C VAL A 52 -2.62 10.27 9.83
N THR A 53 -2.46 11.26 8.94
CA THR A 53 -2.99 12.61 9.12
C THR A 53 -4.25 12.83 8.29
N GLN A 54 -5.28 13.40 8.90
CA GLN A 54 -6.56 13.76 8.29
C GLN A 54 -6.70 15.28 8.28
N GLU A 55 -6.89 15.87 7.10
CA GLU A 55 -7.19 17.30 6.94
C GLU A 55 -8.70 17.51 6.89
N ILE A 56 -9.21 18.31 7.83
CA ILE A 56 -10.62 18.59 8.01
C ILE A 56 -10.91 20.02 7.56
N TYR A 57 -11.75 20.15 6.54
CA TYR A 57 -12.25 21.42 6.05
C TYR A 57 -13.77 21.45 6.15
N SER A 58 -14.31 22.52 6.75
CA SER A 58 -15.74 22.69 7.06
C SER A 58 -16.36 21.47 7.80
N GLY A 59 -15.63 20.92 8.77
CA GLY A 59 -16.08 19.77 9.57
C GLY A 59 -16.04 18.41 8.84
N ARG A 60 -15.42 18.34 7.66
CA ARG A 60 -15.36 17.12 6.83
C ARG A 60 -13.92 16.78 6.48
N VAL A 61 -13.55 15.50 6.55
CA VAL A 61 -12.24 15.05 6.08
C VAL A 61 -12.21 15.11 4.56
N ASN A 62 -11.27 15.86 3.99
CA ASN A 62 -11.12 15.99 2.54
C ASN A 62 -9.82 15.38 2.02
N ALA A 63 -8.80 15.25 2.87
CA ALA A 63 -7.56 14.59 2.54
C ALA A 63 -7.05 13.74 3.71
N VAL A 64 -6.36 12.65 3.36
CA VAL A 64 -5.67 11.75 4.27
C VAL A 64 -4.26 11.53 3.74
N TYR A 65 -3.29 11.67 4.63
CA TYR A 65 -1.87 11.41 4.37
C TYR A 65 -1.45 10.24 5.24
N MET A 66 -0.73 9.31 4.65
CA MET A 66 -0.12 8.19 5.36
C MET A 66 1.36 8.22 5.04
N ASP A 67 2.16 8.54 6.06
CA ASP A 67 3.60 8.60 5.96
C ASP A 67 4.18 7.51 6.84
N LEU A 68 5.12 6.76 6.29
CA LEU A 68 5.91 5.78 7.01
C LEU A 68 7.37 6.20 6.92
N SER A 69 8.05 6.17 8.05
CA SER A 69 9.49 6.31 8.13
C SER A 69 10.07 5.19 8.96
N GLU A 70 11.14 4.58 8.45
CA GLU A 70 11.92 3.59 9.16
C GLU A 70 13.39 3.99 9.11
N GLY A 71 14.05 3.96 10.26
CA GLY A 71 15.48 4.23 10.39
C GLY A 71 16.14 3.17 11.25
N THR A 72 17.27 2.63 10.81
CA THR A 72 17.99 1.56 11.54
C THR A 72 18.90 2.08 12.66
N GLY A 73 19.10 3.39 12.73
CA GLY A 73 20.12 4.03 13.57
C GLY A 73 21.55 3.86 13.04
N MET A 74 21.75 3.16 11.91
CA MET A 74 23.06 2.92 11.27
C MET A 74 23.20 3.62 9.92
N GLY A 75 22.28 4.54 9.59
CA GLY A 75 22.30 5.31 8.35
C GLY A 75 21.37 4.77 7.24
N SER A 76 20.87 3.54 7.36
CA SER A 76 19.85 3.00 6.46
C SER A 76 18.45 3.51 6.83
N PHE A 77 17.64 3.83 5.82
CA PHE A 77 16.28 4.30 6.01
C PHE A 77 15.32 3.87 4.89
N ALA A 78 14.03 3.78 5.23
CA ALA A 78 12.94 3.52 4.31
C ALA A 78 11.78 4.48 4.58
N ASN A 79 11.38 5.25 3.57
CA ASN A 79 10.27 6.19 3.67
C ASN A 79 9.20 5.86 2.62
N LEU A 80 7.93 5.89 3.04
CA LEU A 80 6.77 5.70 2.16
C LEU A 80 5.79 6.83 2.41
N GLY A 81 5.21 7.38 1.34
CA GLY A 81 4.21 8.43 1.42
C GLY A 81 3.01 8.11 0.53
N LEU A 82 1.81 8.27 1.07
CA LEU A 82 0.57 8.06 0.37
C LEU A 82 -0.41 9.20 0.66
N ARG A 83 -0.93 9.81 -0.40
CA ARG A 83 -1.95 10.86 -0.34
C ARG A 83 -3.26 10.37 -0.93
N VAL A 84 -4.34 10.58 -0.17
CA VAL A 84 -5.71 10.24 -0.55
C VAL A 84 -6.56 11.50 -0.42
N THR A 85 -7.24 11.90 -1.48
CA THR A 85 -8.10 13.09 -1.47
C THR A 85 -9.49 12.77 -1.99
N ARG A 86 -10.47 13.48 -1.44
CA ARG A 86 -11.86 13.39 -1.91
C ARG A 86 -12.01 14.12 -3.23
N ASN A 87 -12.79 13.54 -4.14
CA ASN A 87 -13.17 14.17 -5.38
C ASN A 87 -14.65 13.93 -5.70
N LYS A 88 -15.38 15.02 -6.01
CA LYS A 88 -16.82 14.95 -6.26
C LYS A 88 -17.18 14.15 -7.52
N ARG A 89 -16.28 14.08 -8.52
CA ARG A 89 -16.53 13.43 -9.82
C ARG A 89 -16.03 11.99 -9.85
N TYR A 90 -14.87 11.72 -9.24
CA TYR A 90 -14.18 10.42 -9.35
C TYR A 90 -14.18 9.61 -8.04
N GLY A 91 -14.84 10.13 -6.99
CA GLY A 91 -14.90 9.50 -5.67
C GLY A 91 -13.63 9.78 -4.85
N ILE A 92 -12.72 8.82 -4.82
CA ILE A 92 -11.44 8.94 -4.11
C ILE A 92 -10.29 9.06 -5.13
N LEU A 93 -9.50 10.12 -5.03
CA LEU A 93 -8.22 10.20 -5.71
C LEU A 93 -7.14 9.67 -4.78
N CYS A 94 -6.35 8.73 -5.27
CA CYS A 94 -5.29 8.11 -4.50
C CYS A 94 -4.10 7.93 -5.42
N ASN A 95 -3.01 8.64 -5.11
CA ASN A 95 -1.77 8.52 -5.86
C ASN A 95 -1.15 7.14 -5.64
N TYR A 96 -0.21 6.76 -6.51
CA TYR A 96 0.66 5.62 -6.23
C TYR A 96 1.50 5.91 -5.00
N MET A 97 2.01 4.84 -4.37
CA MET A 97 2.89 4.99 -3.22
C MET A 97 4.24 5.56 -3.65
N ASN A 98 4.61 6.69 -3.07
CA ASN A 98 5.94 7.25 -3.21
C ASN A 98 6.86 6.56 -2.22
N THR A 99 8.02 6.10 -2.67
CA THR A 99 8.93 5.30 -1.85
C THR A 99 10.35 5.82 -2.01
N LEU A 100 11.07 5.97 -0.90
CA LEU A 100 12.48 6.35 -0.91
C LEU A 100 13.23 5.45 0.08
N PHE A 101 14.20 4.70 -0.43
CA PHE A 101 15.04 3.80 0.35
C PHE A 101 16.50 4.25 0.24
N GLY A 102 17.24 4.16 1.34
CA GLY A 102 18.66 4.49 1.39
C GLY A 102 19.43 3.51 2.27
N GLY A 103 20.70 3.29 1.96
CA GLY A 103 21.55 2.32 2.67
C GLY A 103 21.32 0.88 2.19
N SER A 104 21.22 -0.07 3.11
CA SER A 104 21.18 -1.51 2.86
C SER A 104 19.78 -2.09 2.57
N TYR A 105 18.83 -1.24 2.17
CA TYR A 105 17.47 -1.70 1.85
C TYR A 105 17.37 -2.24 0.42
N ASP A 106 16.95 -3.49 0.32
CA ASP A 106 16.43 -4.07 -0.90
C ASP A 106 14.91 -3.92 -0.95
N SER A 107 14.35 -3.58 -2.11
CA SER A 107 12.90 -3.44 -2.27
C SER A 107 12.38 -4.04 -3.57
N LEU A 108 11.10 -4.41 -3.53
CA LEU A 108 10.33 -4.91 -4.66
C LEU A 108 8.97 -4.22 -4.68
N LYS A 109 8.63 -3.63 -5.83
CA LYS A 109 7.34 -2.99 -6.05
C LYS A 109 6.57 -3.72 -7.15
N GLU A 110 5.33 -4.09 -6.86
CA GLU A 110 4.43 -4.79 -7.77
C GLU A 110 3.12 -4.02 -7.90
N ASN A 111 2.61 -3.89 -9.12
CA ASN A 111 1.33 -3.26 -9.42
C ASN A 111 0.43 -4.28 -10.12
N TYR A 112 -0.83 -4.34 -9.72
CA TYR A 112 -1.81 -5.27 -10.26
C TYR A 112 -3.13 -4.55 -10.55
N CYS A 113 -3.61 -4.68 -11.78
CA CYS A 113 -4.93 -4.18 -12.20
C CYS A 113 -5.60 -5.25 -13.07
N ALA A 114 -6.65 -5.88 -12.54
CA ALA A 114 -7.39 -6.95 -13.22
C ALA A 114 -8.88 -6.89 -12.85
N PRO A 115 -9.72 -6.16 -13.60
CA PRO A 115 -11.16 -6.11 -13.35
C PRO A 115 -11.80 -7.51 -13.34
N PRO A 116 -12.79 -7.79 -12.45
CA PRO A 116 -13.41 -6.88 -11.48
C PRO A 116 -12.68 -6.82 -10.12
N LEU A 117 -11.48 -7.39 -10.00
CA LEU A 117 -10.74 -7.35 -8.74
C LEU A 117 -10.30 -5.91 -8.39
N PRO A 118 -10.18 -5.58 -7.11
CA PRO A 118 -9.59 -4.32 -6.67
C PRO A 118 -8.18 -4.15 -7.24
N GLU A 119 -7.85 -2.93 -7.67
CA GLU A 119 -6.49 -2.57 -8.05
C GLU A 119 -5.59 -2.65 -6.83
N ARG A 120 -4.37 -3.13 -7.00
CA ARG A 120 -3.43 -3.32 -5.91
C ARG A 120 -2.03 -2.87 -6.26
N GLU A 121 -1.36 -2.33 -5.26
CA GLU A 121 0.05 -1.99 -5.30
C GLU A 121 0.70 -2.57 -4.03
N VAL A 122 1.81 -3.27 -4.19
CA VAL A 122 2.53 -3.92 -3.09
C VAL A 122 3.97 -3.49 -3.12
N VAL A 123 4.48 -2.98 -2.00
CA VAL A 123 5.89 -2.64 -1.81
C VAL A 123 6.42 -3.50 -0.68
N ARG A 124 7.40 -4.34 -0.98
CA ARG A 124 8.13 -5.13 0.01
C ARG A 124 9.53 -4.58 0.12
N TYR A 125 10.07 -4.55 1.33
CA TYR A 125 11.43 -4.12 1.55
C TYR A 125 12.06 -4.89 2.72
N ILE A 126 13.37 -5.09 2.66
CA ILE A 126 14.15 -5.78 3.70
C ILE A 126 15.46 -5.02 3.87
N CYS A 127 15.85 -4.80 5.10
CA CYS A 127 17.13 -4.21 5.47
C CYS A 127 18.18 -5.29 5.69
N GLY A 128 19.27 -5.26 4.94
CA GLY A 128 20.37 -6.21 5.13
C GLY A 128 21.09 -6.06 6.49
N GLU A 129 21.13 -4.85 7.04
CA GLU A 129 21.79 -4.58 8.32
C GLU A 129 20.98 -5.06 9.54
N SER A 130 19.68 -4.76 9.58
CA SER A 130 18.83 -5.09 10.74
C SER A 130 18.14 -6.44 10.60
N GLY A 131 18.10 -7.01 9.40
CA GLY A 131 17.30 -8.20 9.07
C GLY A 131 15.78 -7.97 9.16
N CYS A 132 15.35 -6.75 9.51
CA CYS A 132 13.94 -6.37 9.55
C CYS A 132 13.48 -5.93 8.16
N GLY A 133 12.17 -5.90 7.97
CA GLY A 133 11.61 -5.40 6.74
C GLY A 133 10.16 -5.02 6.88
N GLY A 134 9.53 -4.74 5.75
CA GLY A 134 8.11 -4.52 5.75
C GLY A 134 7.43 -4.79 4.42
N CYS A 135 6.12 -4.89 4.50
CA CYS A 135 5.24 -5.02 3.35
C CYS A 135 4.13 -3.97 3.45
N PHE A 136 4.10 -3.05 2.50
CA PHE A 136 2.98 -2.13 2.35
C PHE A 136 2.09 -2.60 1.21
N THR A 137 0.78 -2.70 1.46
CA THR A 137 -0.22 -3.02 0.44
C THR A 137 -1.23 -1.89 0.34
N LEU A 138 -1.48 -1.42 -0.88
CA LEU A 138 -2.55 -0.49 -1.21
C LEU A 138 -3.57 -1.21 -2.08
N GLU A 139 -4.84 -1.20 -1.67
CA GLU A 139 -5.96 -1.76 -2.41
C GLU A 139 -6.98 -0.65 -2.73
N LYS A 140 -7.37 -0.52 -4.00
CA LYS A 140 -8.38 0.43 -4.49
C LYS A 140 -9.57 -0.35 -5.05
N LYS A 141 -10.74 -0.20 -4.43
CA LYS A 141 -11.99 -0.79 -4.94
C LYS A 141 -12.75 0.27 -5.74
N LYS A 142 -13.07 -0.09 -6.99
CA LYS A 142 -13.86 0.72 -7.91
C LYS A 142 -15.29 0.21 -8.02
N LYS A 143 -16.22 1.12 -8.33
CA LYS A 143 -17.55 0.80 -8.87
C LYS A 143 -17.44 0.47 -10.36
N GLU A 144 -18.53 0.00 -10.95
CA GLU A 144 -18.62 -0.31 -12.39
C GLU A 144 -18.34 0.90 -13.28
N ASP A 145 -18.72 2.10 -12.83
CA ASP A 145 -18.43 3.39 -13.48
C ASP A 145 -16.95 3.82 -13.38
N GLY A 146 -16.10 3.02 -12.72
CA GLY A 146 -14.68 3.27 -12.53
C GLY A 146 -14.35 4.18 -11.33
N ALA A 147 -15.34 4.74 -10.63
CA ALA A 147 -15.11 5.61 -9.48
C ALA A 147 -14.56 4.80 -8.29
N VAL A 148 -13.49 5.30 -7.66
CA VAL A 148 -12.91 4.64 -6.48
C VAL A 148 -13.77 4.97 -5.27
N VAL A 149 -14.28 3.94 -4.60
CA VAL A 149 -15.18 4.09 -3.44
C VAL A 149 -14.53 3.71 -2.12
N ARG A 150 -13.46 2.92 -2.18
CA ARG A 150 -12.71 2.48 -1.01
C ARG A 150 -11.24 2.37 -1.34
N VAL A 151 -10.42 2.88 -0.45
CA VAL A 151 -8.99 2.65 -0.40
C VAL A 151 -8.68 1.92 0.90
N GLN A 152 -7.83 0.90 0.84
CA GLN A 152 -7.33 0.20 2.01
C GLN A 152 -5.81 0.14 1.92
N ALA A 153 -5.13 0.73 2.88
CA ALA A 153 -3.68 0.62 3.04
C ALA A 153 -3.39 -0.32 4.22
N THR A 154 -2.39 -1.18 4.07
CA THR A 154 -1.85 -1.98 5.18
C THR A 154 -0.35 -1.84 5.21
N HIS A 155 0.22 -1.82 6.41
CA HIS A 155 1.65 -1.98 6.63
C HIS A 155 1.89 -3.12 7.61
N ASP A 156 2.90 -3.91 7.28
CA ASP A 156 3.36 -5.07 8.01
C ASP A 156 4.83 -4.86 8.32
N PHE A 157 5.17 -4.63 9.60
CA PHE A 157 6.56 -4.59 10.05
C PHE A 157 7.01 -6.00 10.43
N ILE A 158 7.97 -6.55 9.69
CA ILE A 158 8.40 -7.94 9.77
C ILE A 158 9.70 -8.03 10.55
N VAL A 159 9.70 -8.85 11.61
CA VAL A 159 10.85 -9.13 12.46
C VAL A 159 10.93 -10.64 12.64
N GLY A 160 11.88 -11.29 11.97
CA GLY A 160 12.02 -12.74 12.01
C GLY A 160 10.74 -13.45 11.54
N GLU A 161 10.12 -14.20 12.45
CA GLU A 161 8.88 -14.96 12.18
C GLU A 161 7.60 -14.20 12.58
N GLU A 162 7.72 -12.97 13.09
CA GLU A 162 6.62 -12.21 13.64
C GLU A 162 6.40 -10.91 12.86
N THR A 163 5.16 -10.42 12.89
CA THR A 163 4.78 -9.21 12.16
C THR A 163 3.89 -8.32 13.01
N MET A 164 4.11 -7.01 12.96
CA MET A 164 3.14 -6.03 13.46
C MET A 164 2.35 -5.45 12.29
N HIS A 165 1.03 -5.63 12.34
CA HIS A 165 0.11 -5.23 11.28
C HIS A 165 -0.67 -3.97 11.66
N VAL A 166 -0.71 -3.00 10.75
CA VAL A 166 -1.59 -1.84 10.79
C VAL A 166 -2.39 -1.76 9.50
N LYS A 167 -3.64 -1.34 9.64
CA LYS A 167 -4.58 -1.23 8.53
C LYS A 167 -5.34 0.07 8.59
N VAL A 168 -5.37 0.78 7.48
CA VAL A 168 -6.13 2.02 7.30
C VAL A 168 -7.16 1.80 6.20
N LYS A 169 -8.43 1.96 6.54
CA LYS A 169 -9.55 1.91 5.58
C LYS A 169 -10.09 3.32 5.39
N ILE A 170 -10.20 3.73 4.12
CA ILE A 170 -10.74 5.02 3.72
C ILE A 170 -11.91 4.77 2.79
N ARG A 171 -13.07 5.35 3.11
CA ARG A 171 -14.29 5.28 2.30
C ARG A 171 -14.78 6.68 1.97
N ASN A 172 -15.40 6.83 0.82
CA ASN A 172 -16.09 8.07 0.46
C ASN A 172 -17.55 7.94 0.88
N ASP A 173 -17.93 8.68 1.91
CA ASP A 173 -19.31 8.82 2.36
C ASP A 173 -19.85 10.18 1.88
N ASP A 174 -21.18 10.35 1.87
CA ASP A 174 -21.82 11.58 1.36
C ASP A 174 -21.34 12.86 2.11
N GLY A 175 -20.86 12.69 3.35
CA GLY A 175 -20.34 13.73 4.22
C GLY A 175 -18.82 13.97 4.16
N GLY A 176 -18.02 13.18 3.43
CA GLY A 176 -16.56 13.31 3.45
C GLY A 176 -15.85 11.96 3.41
N LEU A 177 -14.52 11.97 3.58
CA LEU A 177 -13.79 10.71 3.77
C LEU A 177 -14.03 10.19 5.18
N LYS A 178 -14.38 8.91 5.30
CA LYS A 178 -14.38 8.19 6.58
C LYS A 178 -13.11 7.37 6.70
N VAL A 179 -12.37 7.57 7.78
CA VAL A 179 -11.08 6.93 8.04
C VAL A 179 -11.19 6.02 9.26
N GLU A 180 -10.82 4.75 9.10
CA GLU A 180 -10.76 3.75 10.16
C GLU A 180 -9.32 3.21 10.23
N VAL A 181 -8.65 3.39 11.38
CA VAL A 181 -7.30 2.87 11.64
C VAL A 181 -7.42 1.70 12.60
N GLU A 182 -6.94 0.53 12.18
CA GLU A 182 -6.93 -0.73 12.93
C GLU A 182 -5.47 -1.14 13.22
N GLY A 183 -5.25 -1.66 14.43
CA GLY A 183 -3.92 -2.08 14.90
C GLY A 183 -3.27 -1.07 15.84
N PRO A 184 -2.01 -1.32 16.24
CA PRO A 184 -1.13 -2.41 15.80
C PRO A 184 -1.52 -3.80 16.37
N VAL A 185 -1.51 -4.84 15.52
CA VAL A 185 -1.79 -6.23 15.93
C VAL A 185 -0.61 -7.14 15.58
N LYS A 186 -0.21 -8.00 16.52
CA LYS A 186 0.81 -9.02 16.29
C LYS A 186 0.23 -10.18 15.47
N LEU A 187 0.87 -10.50 14.35
CA LEU A 187 0.57 -11.63 13.48
C LEU A 187 1.80 -12.52 13.31
N THR A 188 1.61 -13.74 12.80
CA THR A 188 2.72 -14.59 12.36
C THR A 188 3.08 -14.30 10.90
N THR A 189 4.35 -14.45 10.56
CA THR A 189 4.83 -14.27 9.17
C THR A 189 4.21 -15.30 8.24
N ASP A 190 3.92 -16.52 8.71
CA ASP A 190 3.20 -17.53 7.94
C ASP A 190 1.78 -17.12 7.56
N TYR A 191 1.04 -16.51 8.50
CA TYR A 191 -0.29 -15.98 8.22
C TYR A 191 -0.21 -14.90 7.13
N MET A 192 0.76 -14.00 7.24
CA MET A 192 0.98 -12.94 6.26
C MET A 192 1.36 -13.49 4.89
N ASN A 193 2.29 -14.43 4.83
CA ASN A 193 2.67 -15.11 3.60
C ASN A 193 1.48 -15.83 2.96
N HIS A 194 0.64 -16.49 3.76
CA HIS A 194 -0.57 -17.13 3.28
C HIS A 194 -1.56 -16.12 2.69
N VAL A 195 -1.81 -14.99 3.37
CA VAL A 195 -2.70 -13.92 2.89
C VAL A 195 -2.20 -13.37 1.56
N VAL A 196 -0.92 -12.99 1.46
CA VAL A 196 -0.39 -12.39 0.23
C VAL A 196 -0.28 -13.42 -0.90
N SER A 197 0.07 -14.67 -0.60
CA SER A 197 0.07 -15.76 -1.60
C SER A 197 -1.33 -16.02 -2.14
N GLY A 198 -2.34 -16.09 -1.27
CA GLY A 198 -3.74 -16.25 -1.67
C GLY A 198 -4.22 -15.08 -2.54
N MET A 199 -3.79 -13.85 -2.23
CA MET A 199 -4.05 -12.68 -3.05
C MET A 199 -3.42 -12.77 -4.44
N ARG A 200 -2.14 -13.14 -4.52
CA ARG A 200 -1.42 -13.33 -5.79
C ARG A 200 -2.06 -14.41 -6.65
N ARG A 201 -2.49 -15.52 -6.04
CA ARG A 201 -3.19 -16.61 -6.73
C ARG A 201 -4.50 -16.13 -7.35
N LYS A 202 -5.37 -15.47 -6.57
CA LYS A 202 -6.64 -14.91 -7.07
C LYS A 202 -6.43 -13.93 -8.21
N MET A 203 -5.40 -13.07 -8.10
CA MET A 203 -5.06 -12.11 -9.14
C MET A 203 -4.63 -12.81 -10.43
N ARG A 204 -3.72 -13.78 -10.32
CA ARG A 204 -3.25 -14.58 -11.46
C ARG A 204 -4.41 -15.28 -12.16
N SER A 205 -5.28 -15.94 -11.41
CA SER A 205 -6.45 -16.61 -11.97
C SER A 205 -7.41 -15.64 -12.67
N ALA A 206 -7.57 -14.40 -12.19
CA ALA A 206 -8.39 -13.41 -12.87
C ALA A 206 -7.76 -12.90 -14.18
N ILE A 207 -6.44 -12.74 -14.21
CA ILE A 207 -5.69 -12.38 -15.43
C ILE A 207 -5.76 -13.51 -16.47
N GLU A 208 -5.62 -14.76 -16.03
CA GLU A 208 -5.80 -15.93 -16.90
C GLU A 208 -7.25 -16.00 -17.41
N ALA A 209 -8.24 -15.82 -16.55
CA ALA A 209 -9.65 -15.83 -16.96
C ALA A 209 -10.03 -14.68 -17.91
N SER A 210 -9.37 -13.52 -17.84
CA SER A 210 -9.61 -12.39 -18.75
C SER A 210 -8.92 -12.52 -20.10
N THR A 211 -7.89 -13.37 -20.21
CA THR A 211 -7.17 -13.64 -21.47
C THR A 211 -7.78 -14.80 -22.27
N VAL A 212 -8.51 -15.71 -21.63
CA VAL A 212 -9.16 -16.87 -22.27
C VAL A 212 -10.30 -16.54 -23.26
N PRO A 213 -11.09 -15.44 -23.14
CA PRO A 213 -12.13 -15.13 -24.13
C PRO A 213 -11.58 -14.59 -25.45
N LEU A 214 -10.37 -13.99 -25.45
CA LEU A 214 -9.79 -13.32 -26.63
C LEU A 214 -9.24 -14.29 -27.68
N VAL A 215 -9.01 -15.56 -27.33
CA VAL A 215 -8.41 -16.57 -28.24
C VAL A 215 -9.47 -17.44 -28.91
N ARG A 216 -10.76 -17.32 -28.56
CA ARG A 216 -11.82 -18.21 -29.07
C ARG A 216 -12.65 -17.70 -30.25
N ASN A 217 -12.38 -16.49 -30.76
CA ASN A 217 -13.13 -15.92 -31.90
C ASN A 217 -12.28 -15.61 -33.14
N ASP A 218 -11.23 -16.39 -33.40
CA ASP A 218 -10.57 -16.42 -34.72
C ASP A 218 -10.53 -17.84 -35.30
N VAL A 219 -11.66 -18.56 -35.24
CA VAL A 219 -11.89 -19.65 -36.19
C VAL A 219 -12.25 -18.99 -37.53
N ALA A 220 -11.20 -18.81 -38.32
CA ALA A 220 -11.18 -18.28 -39.66
C ALA A 220 -12.38 -18.75 -40.52
N GLN A 221 -13.36 -17.88 -40.72
CA GLN A 221 -14.07 -17.82 -42.00
C GLN A 221 -13.12 -17.17 -43.00
N ARG A 222 -12.30 -17.99 -43.67
CA ARG A 222 -11.62 -17.57 -44.89
C ARG A 222 -12.67 -17.46 -46.01
N SER A 223 -13.00 -16.24 -46.39
CA SER A 223 -13.46 -15.91 -47.75
C SER A 223 -12.48 -14.89 -48.36
N PRO A 224 -12.13 -15.02 -49.65
CA PRO A 224 -10.99 -14.35 -50.21
C PRO A 224 -11.34 -12.96 -50.78
N ASN A 225 -10.37 -12.06 -50.61
CA ASN A 225 -10.07 -10.89 -51.41
C ASN A 225 -10.69 -9.53 -51.02
N VAL A 226 -9.74 -8.57 -50.95
CA VAL A 226 -9.81 -7.15 -51.37
C VAL A 226 -9.69 -6.11 -50.23
N VAL A 227 -8.49 -5.50 -50.22
CA VAL A 227 -8.10 -4.13 -49.84
C VAL A 227 -8.05 -3.78 -48.34
N GLY A 228 -6.84 -3.43 -47.86
CA GLY A 228 -6.51 -3.09 -46.46
C GLY A 228 -7.26 -1.86 -45.92
N PRO A 229 -7.18 -1.54 -44.60
CA PRO A 229 -5.98 -0.85 -44.07
C PRO A 229 -5.66 -1.08 -42.57
N LYS A 230 -4.51 -0.55 -42.15
CA LYS A 230 -4.13 -0.11 -40.77
C LYS A 230 -4.33 -1.11 -39.63
N PHE A 231 -3.24 -1.78 -39.27
CA PHE A 231 -3.03 -2.30 -37.91
C PHE A 231 -3.05 -1.14 -36.90
N ILE A 232 -4.12 -1.04 -36.12
CA ILE A 232 -4.11 -0.33 -34.84
C ILE A 232 -3.73 -1.39 -33.81
N SER A 233 -2.53 -1.31 -33.25
CA SER A 233 -2.14 -2.13 -32.10
C SER A 233 -2.83 -1.58 -30.85
N ASP A 234 -3.68 -2.39 -30.24
CA ASP A 234 -4.34 -2.06 -28.98
C ASP A 234 -3.39 -2.41 -27.81
N ASP A 235 -2.69 -1.38 -27.30
CA ASP A 235 -1.77 -1.42 -26.16
C ASP A 235 -2.49 -1.61 -24.82
N ARG A 236 -3.03 -2.80 -24.55
CA ARG A 236 -3.74 -3.05 -23.27
C ARG A 236 -3.39 -4.36 -22.58
N VAL A 237 -2.10 -4.66 -22.40
CA VAL A 237 -1.62 -5.42 -21.22
C VAL A 237 -0.22 -4.93 -20.83
N HIS A 238 -0.12 -3.88 -20.01
CA HIS A 238 1.16 -3.51 -19.38
C HIS A 238 1.35 -4.29 -18.07
N LEU A 239 1.99 -5.46 -18.16
CA LEU A 239 2.69 -6.07 -17.03
C LEU A 239 4.04 -5.35 -16.86
N CYS A 240 4.07 -4.23 -16.15
CA CYS A 240 5.33 -3.59 -15.78
C CYS A 240 5.95 -4.29 -14.56
N PHE A 241 6.79 -5.29 -14.79
CA PHE A 241 7.75 -5.76 -13.81
C PHE A 241 8.97 -4.83 -13.83
N GLN A 242 8.95 -3.76 -13.05
CA GLN A 242 10.17 -2.97 -12.81
C GLN A 242 10.97 -3.62 -11.68
N ARG A 243 11.96 -4.44 -12.05
CA ARG A 243 13.02 -4.87 -11.14
C ARG A 243 14.09 -3.77 -11.12
N MET A 244 14.01 -2.81 -10.21
CA MET A 244 15.14 -1.90 -9.98
C MET A 244 16.21 -2.63 -9.18
N ARG A 245 17.29 -3.02 -9.84
CA ARG A 245 18.57 -3.29 -9.16
C ARG A 245 19.34 -1.97 -9.15
N MET A 246 19.59 -1.40 -7.98
CA MET A 246 20.60 -0.36 -7.87
C MET A 246 21.96 -1.05 -7.87
N HIS A 247 22.67 -0.97 -9.01
CA HIS A 247 24.08 -1.32 -9.05
C HIS A 247 24.89 -0.19 -8.45
N GLN A 248 25.76 -0.55 -7.51
CA GLN A 248 26.82 0.31 -6.97
C GLN A 248 27.70 0.84 -8.11
N GLY A 249 28.03 2.13 -8.04
CA GLY A 249 29.05 2.76 -8.85
C GLY A 249 29.91 3.66 -7.96
N PHE A 250 31.06 3.09 -7.58
CA PHE A 250 32.33 3.66 -7.08
C PHE A 250 32.30 4.68 -5.93
#